data_AF-A0A965VDT6-F1
#
_entry.id   AF-A0A965VDT6-F1
#
_cell.length_a   1.000
_cell.length_b   1.000
_cell.length_c   1.000
_cell.angle_alpha   90.00
_cell.angle_beta   90.00
_cell.angle_gamma   90.00
#
_symmetry.space_group_name_H-M   'P 1'
#
loop_
_entity.id
_entity.type
_entity.pdbx_description
1 polymer ?
#
loop_
_entity_poly.entity_id
_entity_poly.type
_entity_poly.pdbx_seq_one_letter_code
_entity_poly.pdbx_strand_id
1 'polypeptide(L)' 'VRNTADRPIQVGSHYHFAETNAALGFDRAQARGMRLNIASGSAVRFEPGQERTVELVDYAGGRTVYGFRGLTQGTL' A
#
# COMPACT_ATOMS: atom_id res chain seq x y z
N VAL A 1 -1.55 -5.04 -9.24
CA VAL A 1 -1.72 -5.50 -7.84
C VAL A 1 -2.83 -6.54 -7.82
N ARG A 2 -2.54 -7.75 -7.34
CA ARG A 2 -3.50 -8.86 -7.30
C ARG A 2 -3.75 -9.35 -5.87
N ASN A 3 -5.01 -9.50 -5.47
CA ASN A 3 -5.33 -10.13 -4.19
C ASN A 3 -5.30 -11.67 -4.34
N THR A 4 -4.38 -12.31 -3.64
CA THR A 4 -4.20 -13.78 -3.65
C THR A 4 -4.92 -14.48 -2.49
N ALA A 5 -5.54 -13.73 -1.57
CA ALA A 5 -6.34 -14.29 -0.49
C ALA A 5 -7.78 -14.59 -0.93
N ASP A 6 -8.47 -15.35 -0.08
CA ASP A 6 -9.89 -15.69 -0.14
C ASP A 6 -10.80 -14.62 0.51
N ARG A 7 -10.22 -13.57 1.08
CA ARG A 7 -10.93 -12.48 1.76
C ARG A 7 -10.65 -11.14 1.10
N PRO A 8 -11.63 -10.22 1.11
CA PRO A 8 -11.42 -8.88 0.56
C PRO A 8 -10.42 -8.09 1.39
N ILE A 9 -9.64 -7.25 0.71
CA ILE A 9 -8.64 -6.37 1.32
C ILE A 9 -8.93 -4.94 0.89
N GLN A 10 -8.91 -4.00 1.83
CA GLN A 10 -9.10 -2.58 1.56
C GLN A 10 -7.92 -1.78 2.10
N VAL A 11 -7.38 -0.89 1.27
CA VAL A 11 -6.20 -0.08 1.58
C VAL A 11 -6.56 1.39 1.51
N GLY A 12 -6.32 2.12 2.60
CA GLY A 12 -6.60 3.56 2.69
C GLY A 12 -5.55 4.43 1.99
N SER A 13 -5.95 5.66 1.66
CA SER A 13 -5.16 6.67 0.93
C SER A 13 -3.74 6.94 1.46
N HIS A 14 -3.50 6.83 2.77
CA HIS A 14 -2.24 7.19 3.42
C HIS A 14 -1.44 6.02 3.99
N TYR A 15 -1.92 4.79 3.80
CA TYR A 15 -1.19 3.61 4.26
C TYR A 15 0.08 3.38 3.42
N HIS A 16 1.19 2.99 4.04
CA HIS A 16 2.45 2.73 3.33
C HIS A 16 2.27 1.51 2.43
N PHE A 17 2.20 1.72 1.12
CA PHE A 17 1.67 0.71 0.20
C PHE A 17 2.52 -0.56 0.19
N ALA A 18 3.85 -0.43 0.29
CA ALA A 18 4.78 -1.55 0.41
C ALA A 18 4.53 -2.43 1.65
N GLU A 19 3.91 -1.91 2.71
CA GLU A 19 3.61 -2.65 3.95
C GLU A 19 2.18 -3.15 4.02
N THR A 20 1.39 -3.06 2.94
CA THR A 20 0.01 -3.60 2.91
C THR A 20 0.00 -5.12 3.12
N ASN A 21 -1.19 -5.70 3.32
CA ASN A 21 -1.37 -7.14 3.53
C ASN A 21 -0.54 -7.97 2.53
N ALA A 22 0.18 -8.99 3.02
CA ALA A 22 1.11 -9.82 2.23
C ALA A 22 0.41 -10.60 1.12
N ALA A 23 -0.91 -10.83 1.24
CA ALA A 23 -1.70 -11.46 0.19
C ALA A 23 -1.89 -10.58 -1.06
N LEU A 24 -1.57 -9.28 -1.00
CA LEU A 24 -1.52 -8.45 -2.20
C LEU A 24 -0.18 -8.68 -2.93
N GLY A 25 -0.24 -9.33 -4.09
CA GLY A 25 0.89 -9.54 -4.99
C GLY A 25 1.14 -8.34 -5.88
N PHE A 26 2.34 -7.75 -5.78
CA PHE A 26 2.87 -6.66 -6.60
C PHE A 26 4.35 -6.43 -6.27
N ASP A 27 5.03 -5.54 -7.02
CA ASP A 27 6.40 -5.15 -6.72
C ASP A 27 6.48 -4.25 -5.48
N ARG A 28 6.90 -4.84 -4.36
CA ARG A 28 7.04 -4.16 -3.07
C ARG A 28 8.19 -3.17 -3.04
N ALA A 29 9.25 -3.42 -3.82
CA ALA A 29 10.42 -2.54 -3.87
C ALA A 29 10.06 -1.23 -4.59
N GLN A 30 9.31 -1.32 -5.69
CA GLN A 30 8.80 -0.13 -6.40
C GLN A 30 7.82 0.70 -5.56
N ALA A 31 7.07 0.07 -4.65
CA ALA A 31 6.09 0.76 -3.81
C ALA A 31 6.68 1.37 -2.51
N ARG A 32 7.98 1.20 -2.25
CA ARG A 32 8.62 1.65 -1.01
C ARG A 32 8.59 3.17 -0.92
N GLY A 33 8.08 3.68 0.19
CA GLY A 33 7.95 5.11 0.45
C GLY A 33 6.77 5.78 -0.24
N MET A 34 5.82 5.00 -0.76
CA MET A 34 4.68 5.51 -1.50
C MET A 34 3.34 5.13 -0.84
N ARG A 35 2.30 5.88 -1.20
CA ARG A 35 0.89 5.66 -0.81
C ARG A 35 -0.01 5.75 -2.05
N LEU A 36 -1.28 5.35 -1.94
CA LEU A 36 -2.23 5.47 -3.04
C LEU A 36 -2.43 6.93 -3.46
N ASN A 37 -2.37 7.21 -4.77
CA ASN A 37 -2.69 8.52 -5.34
C ASN A 37 -4.21 8.68 -5.51
N ILE A 38 -4.92 8.81 -4.38
CA ILE A 38 -6.38 8.97 -4.33
C ILE A 38 -6.74 10.05 -3.31
N ALA A 39 -8.00 10.49 -3.32
CA ALA A 39 -8.51 11.47 -2.37
C ALA A 39 -8.25 11.06 -0.92
N SER A 40 -7.87 12.03 -0.08
CA SER A 40 -7.63 11.79 1.35
C SER A 40 -8.87 11.19 2.03
N GLY A 41 -8.67 10.25 2.95
CA GLY A 41 -9.73 9.51 3.64
C GLY A 41 -10.41 8.41 2.82
N SER A 42 -10.24 8.39 1.48
CA SER A 42 -10.76 7.32 0.63
C SER A 42 -9.88 6.05 0.66
N ALA A 43 -10.35 4.97 0.02
CA ALA A 43 -9.68 3.69 -0.01
C ALA A 43 -9.92 2.94 -1.33
N VAL A 44 -9.00 2.04 -1.69
CA VAL A 44 -9.17 1.07 -2.77
C VAL A 44 -9.44 -0.31 -2.19
N ARG A 45 -10.46 -0.98 -2.72
CA ARG A 45 -10.84 -2.34 -2.35
C ARG A 45 -10.39 -3.33 -3.41
N PHE A 46 -9.91 -4.48 -2.96
CA PHE A 46 -9.47 -5.62 -3.76
C PHE A 46 -10.25 -6.86 -3.32
N GLU A 47 -11.18 -7.33 -4.14
CA GLU A 47 -11.89 -8.60 -3.92
C GLU A 47 -10.95 -9.80 -4.06
N PRO A 48 -11.30 -10.99 -3.53
CA PRO A 48 -10.53 -12.21 -3.74
C PRO A 48 -10.25 -12.47 -5.23
N GLY A 49 -8.98 -12.71 -5.58
CA GLY A 49 -8.55 -12.95 -6.95
C GLY A 49 -8.49 -11.71 -7.85
N GLN A 50 -9.02 -10.56 -7.42
CA GLN A 50 -9.07 -9.34 -8.24
C GLN A 50 -7.66 -8.81 -8.52
N GLU A 51 -7.43 -8.42 -9.77
CA GLU A 51 -6.24 -7.71 -10.19
C GLU A 51 -6.59 -6.31 -10.70
N ARG A 52 -5.80 -5.32 -10.27
CA ARG A 52 -5.98 -3.93 -10.64
C ARG A 52 -4.65 -3.18 -10.68
N THR A 53 -4.53 -2.27 -11.63
CA THR A 53 -3.46 -1.25 -11.67
C THR A 53 -3.87 -0.09 -10.76
N VAL A 54 -2.97 0.32 -9.88
CA VAL A 54 -3.15 1.48 -9.00
C VAL A 54 -2.01 2.46 -9.22
N GLU A 55 -2.32 3.73 -9.05
CA GLU A 55 -1.33 4.78 -9.08
C GLU A 55 -0.86 5.08 -7.65
N LEU A 56 0.45 5.20 -7.48
CA LEU A 56 1.08 5.54 -6.21
C LEU A 56 1.73 6.91 -6.31
N VAL A 57 1.75 7.60 -5.17
CA VAL A 57 2.45 8.87 -5.01
C VAL A 57 3.39 8.75 -3.81
N ASP A 58 4.54 9.39 -3.93
CA ASP A 58 5.55 9.48 -2.88
C ASP A 58 5.00 10.10 -1.58
N TYR A 59 5.51 9.62 -0.44
CA TYR A 59 5.43 10.38 0.79
C TYR A 59 6.27 11.66 0.68
N ALA A 60 5.78 12.74 1.28
CA ALA A 60 6.50 14.00 1.40
C ALA A 60 7.07 14.18 2.82
N GLY A 61 7.57 15.37 3.12
CA GLY A 61 8.15 15.70 4.43
C GLY A 61 9.48 14.98 4.67
N GLY A 62 9.74 14.57 5.91
CA GLY A 62 10.98 13.89 6.30
C GLY A 62 11.15 12.47 5.71
N ARG A 63 10.14 11.95 4.98
CA ARG A 63 10.13 10.60 4.39
C ARG A 63 10.59 9.53 5.40
N THR A 64 10.05 9.61 6.61
CA THR A 64 10.31 8.68 7.71
C THR A 64 9.06 7.86 7.98
N VAL A 65 9.21 6.54 8.02
CA VAL A 65 8.10 5.59 8.14
C VAL A 65 8.26 4.78 9.43
N TYR A 66 7.32 4.97 10.36
CA TYR A 66 7.19 4.19 11.59
C TYR A 66 5.79 3.54 11.67
N GLY A 67 5.71 2.38 12.31
CA GLY A 67 4.46 1.63 12.47
C GLY A 67 4.23 0.62 11.34
N PHE A 68 3.00 0.61 10.79
CA PHE A 68 2.55 -0.32 9.73
C PHE A 68 2.81 -1.79 10.06
N ARG A 69 3.65 -2.48 9.30
CA ARG A 69 4.08 -3.85 9.57
C ARG A 69 5.46 -3.92 10.21
N GLY A 70 6.05 -2.78 10.54
CA GLY A 70 7.37 -2.72 11.13
C GLY A 70 8.52 -2.91 10.13
N LEU A 71 8.28 -2.81 8.82
CA LEU A 71 9.30 -3.18 7.83
C LEU A 71 10.31 -2.06 7.53
N THR A 72 9.94 -0.79 7.78
CA THR A 72 10.83 0.35 7.51
C THR A 72 11.46 0.92 8.79
N GLN A 73 10.64 1.30 9.77
CA GLN A 73 11.07 1.75 11.12
C GLN A 73 12.17 2.83 11.11
N GLY A 74 12.06 3.82 10.24
CA GLY A 74 13.08 4.85 10.09
C GLY A 74 12.93 5.65 8.81
N THR A 75 13.99 6.38 8.47
CA THR A 75 14.08 7.14 7.21
C THR A 75 14.17 6.16 6.04
N LEU A 76 13.44 6.46 4.97
CA LEU A 76 13.36 5.64 3.77
C LEU A 76 14.68 5.51 3.03
#